data_AF-Q9LBS4-F1
#
_entry.id   AF-Q9LBS4-F1
#
_cell.length_a   1.000
_cell.length_b   1.000
_cell.length_c   1.000
_cell.angle_alpha   90.00
_cell.angle_beta   90.00
_cell.angle_gamma   90.00
#
_symmetry.space_group_name_H-M   'P 1'
#
loop_
_entity.id
_entity.type
_entity.pdbx_description
1 polymer ?
#
loop_
_entity_poly.entity_id
_entity_poly.type
_entity_poly.pdbx_seq_one_letter_code
_entity_poly.pdbx_strand_id
1 'polypeptide(L)'
;TFDRQGQCTFVNHRDDWQGKLTAERTALGKVRVDTWGGWAWINLDPDGEALTDYLGVVPGMLDPFGLQNMRYRWRKWIIFDC
;
A
#
# COMPACT_ATOMS: atom_id res chain seq x y z
N THR A 1 -6.96 -3.24 18.63
CA THR A 1 -7.03 -3.99 17.36
C THR A 1 -7.43 -3.04 16.24
N PHE A 2 -7.31 -3.45 14.98
CA PHE A 2 -7.59 -2.60 13.81
C PHE A 2 -8.54 -3.28 12.83
N ASP A 3 -9.34 -2.50 12.12
CA ASP A 3 -10.11 -2.98 10.97
C ASP A 3 -9.29 -2.97 9.66
N ARG A 4 -9.93 -3.34 8.55
CA ARG A 4 -9.28 -3.38 7.21
C ARG A 4 -9.03 -1.98 6.63
N GLN A 5 -9.65 -0.95 7.19
CA GLN A 5 -9.48 0.45 6.83
C GLN A 5 -8.37 1.12 7.67
N GLY A 6 -7.75 0.36 8.59
CA GLY A 6 -6.70 0.82 9.47
C GLY A 6 -7.21 1.67 10.64
N GLN A 7 -8.51 1.67 10.94
CA GLN A 7 -9.05 2.34 12.12
C GLN A 7 -8.80 1.49 13.37
N CYS A 8 -8.40 2.13 14.46
CA CYS A 8 -8.24 1.47 15.75
C CYS A 8 -9.63 1.16 16.34
N THR A 9 -9.98 -0.12 16.42
CA THR A 9 -11.29 -0.58 16.94
C THR A 9 -11.25 -0.92 18.42
N PHE A 10 -10.06 -1.12 19.00
CA PHE A 10 -9.91 -1.42 20.42
C PHE A 10 -8.63 -0.82 21.00
N VAL A 11 -8.80 -0.16 22.15
CA VAL A 11 -7.75 0.45 22.97
C VAL A 11 -7.90 -0.14 24.37
N ASN A 12 -6.85 -0.78 24.87
CA ASN A 12 -6.88 -1.33 26.23
C ASN A 12 -6.87 -0.19 27.26
N HIS A 13 -7.66 -0.33 28.32
CA HIS A 13 -7.83 0.68 29.38
C HIS A 13 -8.06 2.11 28.85
N ARG A 14 -8.98 2.28 27.88
CA ARG A 14 -9.23 3.57 27.19
C ARG A 14 -9.39 4.76 28.13
N ASP A 15 -10.04 4.57 29.28
CA ASP A 15 -10.33 5.63 30.24
C ASP A 15 -9.06 6.22 30.89
N ASP A 16 -8.02 5.41 31.08
CA ASP A 16 -6.72 5.85 31.64
C ASP A 16 -6.04 6.90 30.76
N TRP A 17 -6.36 6.90 29.47
CA TRP A 17 -5.80 7.81 28.47
C TRP A 17 -6.55 9.15 28.40
N GLN A 18 -7.61 9.36 29.18
CA GLN A 18 -8.28 10.66 29.35
C GLN A 18 -8.63 11.35 28.01
N GLY A 19 -9.11 10.57 27.04
CA GLY A 19 -9.48 11.05 25.71
C GLY A 19 -8.33 11.47 24.79
N LYS A 20 -7.06 11.22 25.17
CA LYS A 20 -5.88 11.59 24.34
C LYS A 20 -5.63 10.69 23.14
N LEU A 21 -6.17 9.47 23.18
CA LEU A 21 -6.12 8.49 22.08
C LEU A 21 -7.32 8.70 21.15
N THR A 22 -7.26 9.74 20.32
CA THR A 22 -8.29 10.03 19.31
C THR A 22 -8.20 9.05 18.13
N ALA A 23 -9.23 9.01 17.29
CA ALA A 23 -9.25 8.16 16.10
C ALA A 23 -8.08 8.48 15.17
N GLU A 24 -7.79 9.77 14.94
CA GLU A 24 -6.71 10.23 14.07
C GLU A 24 -5.34 9.82 14.59
N ARG A 25 -5.13 9.88 15.91
CA ARG A 25 -3.83 9.57 16.55
C ARG A 25 -3.57 8.07 16.67
N THR A 26 -4.64 7.27 16.65
CA THR A 26 -4.53 5.82 16.81
C THR A 26 -4.67 5.06 15.50
N ALA A 27 -5.10 5.70 14.41
CA ALA A 27 -5.19 5.05 13.10
C ALA A 27 -3.81 4.61 12.56
N LEU A 28 -3.80 3.56 11.74
CA LEU A 28 -2.60 3.16 11.01
C LEU A 28 -2.21 4.25 10.00
N GLY A 29 -0.91 4.46 9.85
CA GLY A 29 -0.37 5.37 8.83
C GLY A 29 -0.87 4.99 7.43
N LYS A 30 -1.23 6.00 6.64
CA LYS A 30 -1.69 5.81 5.26
C LYS A 30 -0.48 5.76 4.33
N VAL A 31 -0.56 4.86 3.36
CA VAL A 31 0.34 4.81 2.21
C VAL A 31 -0.52 4.90 0.95
N ARG A 32 0.00 5.51 -0.10
CA ARG A 32 -0.69 5.54 -1.39
C ARG A 32 -0.53 4.19 -2.05
N VAL A 33 -1.64 3.60 -2.48
CA VAL A 33 -1.66 2.30 -3.14
C VAL A 33 -2.48 2.41 -4.39
N ASP A 34 -1.99 1.81 -5.47
CA ASP A 34 -2.70 1.67 -6.74
C ASP A 34 -2.36 0.31 -7.37
N THR A 35 -3.04 -0.06 -8.45
CA THR A 35 -2.87 -1.35 -9.11
C THR A 35 -2.74 -1.21 -10.62
N TRP A 36 -1.74 -1.87 -11.19
CA TRP A 36 -1.61 -2.04 -12.63
C TRP A 36 -0.87 -3.36 -12.92
N GLY A 37 -1.22 -4.03 -14.03
CA GLY A 37 -0.57 -5.28 -14.45
C GLY A 37 -0.69 -6.46 -13.48
N GLY A 38 -1.60 -6.41 -12.50
CA GLY A 38 -1.75 -7.44 -11.45
C GLY A 38 -0.84 -7.25 -10.24
N TRP A 39 -0.13 -6.13 -10.16
CA TRP A 39 0.70 -5.77 -9.00
C TRP A 39 0.04 -4.69 -8.16
N ALA A 40 0.30 -4.72 -6.86
CA ALA A 40 0.08 -3.59 -5.97
C ALA A 40 1.31 -2.68 -6.02
N TRP A 41 1.09 -1.41 -6.33
CA TRP A 41 2.11 -0.36 -6.31
C TRP A 41 1.93 0.46 -5.04
N ILE A 42 3.02 0.71 -4.32
CA ILE A 42 3.00 1.45 -3.06
C ILE A 42 3.89 2.68 -3.22
N ASN A 43 3.34 3.86 -2.93
CA ASN A 43 4.07 5.11 -2.84
C ASN A 43 3.99 5.65 -1.41
N LEU A 44 5.15 5.90 -0.80
CA LEU A 44 5.28 6.43 0.55
C LEU A 44 5.23 7.97 0.59
N ASP A 45 5.42 8.63 -0.55
CA ASP A 45 5.26 10.07 -0.67
C ASP A 45 3.77 10.43 -0.76
N PRO A 46 3.18 11.12 0.25
CA PRO A 46 1.78 11.51 0.21
C PRO A 46 1.48 12.49 -0.94
N ASP A 47 2.47 13.24 -1.42
CA ASP A 47 2.32 14.29 -2.43
C ASP A 47 2.80 13.86 -3.82
N GLY A 48 3.15 12.57 -3.99
CA GLY A 48 3.60 12.03 -5.27
C GLY A 48 2.55 12.10 -6.39
N GLU A 49 2.95 11.83 -7.63
CA GLU A 49 2.03 11.78 -8.77
C GLU A 49 1.13 10.51 -8.76
N ALA A 50 0.10 10.48 -9.62
CA ALA A 50 -0.72 9.29 -9.79
C ALA A 50 0.07 8.17 -10.48
N LEU A 51 -0.27 6.90 -10.23
CA LEU A 51 0.44 5.78 -10.83
C LEU A 51 0.41 5.84 -12.38
N THR A 52 -0.71 6.28 -12.95
CA THR A 52 -0.87 6.44 -14.41
C THR A 52 0.13 7.42 -15.00
N ASP A 53 0.41 8.52 -14.30
CA ASP A 53 1.34 9.56 -14.76
C ASP A 53 2.78 9.04 -14.68
N TYR A 54 3.14 8.41 -13.55
CA TYR A 54 4.43 7.75 -13.36
C TYR A 54 4.72 6.66 -14.40
N LEU A 55 3.72 5.82 -14.71
CA LEU A 55 3.87 4.74 -15.69
C LEU A 55 3.95 5.27 -17.13
N GLY A 56 3.37 6.42 -17.43
CA GLY A 56 3.38 7.05 -18.74
C GLY A 56 2.94 6.11 -19.86
N VAL A 57 3.86 5.76 -20.77
CA VAL A 57 3.57 4.94 -21.96
C VAL A 57 3.57 3.43 -21.70
N VAL A 58 4.02 3.00 -20.51
CA VAL A 58 4.21 1.58 -20.18
C VAL A 58 2.92 0.76 -20.31
N PRO A 59 1.74 1.21 -19.82
CA PRO A 59 0.49 0.46 -19.97
C PRO A 59 0.15 0.20 -21.44
N GLY A 60 0.27 1.20 -22.30
CA GLY A 60 0.00 1.05 -23.74
C GLY A 60 0.90 0.00 -24.41
N MET A 61 2.13 -0.17 -23.93
CA MET A 61 3.06 -1.19 -24.46
C MET A 61 2.82 -2.58 -23.87
N LEU A 62 2.41 -2.68 -22.60
CA LEU A 62 2.45 -3.92 -21.83
C LEU A 62 1.08 -4.55 -21.54
N ASP A 63 0.00 -3.77 -21.60
CA ASP A 63 -1.37 -4.27 -21.40
C ASP A 63 -1.75 -5.44 -22.34
N PRO A 64 -1.33 -5.47 -23.64
CA PRO A 64 -1.66 -6.59 -24.53
C PRO A 64 -1.13 -7.95 -24.06
N PHE A 65 -0.11 -7.99 -23.20
CA PHE A 65 0.43 -9.23 -22.66
C PHE A 65 -0.39 -9.81 -21.50
N GLY A 66 -1.38 -9.06 -20.98
CA GLY A 66 -2.29 -9.54 -19.94
C GLY A 66 -1.58 -9.96 -18.66
N LEU A 67 -0.61 -9.16 -18.21
CA LEU A 67 0.27 -9.45 -17.07
C LEU A 67 -0.50 -9.84 -15.79
N GLN A 68 -1.68 -9.24 -15.57
CA GLN A 68 -2.58 -9.53 -14.46
C GLN A 68 -3.09 -10.99 -14.41
N ASN A 69 -3.07 -11.68 -15.54
CA ASN A 69 -3.48 -13.09 -15.64
C ASN A 69 -2.35 -14.06 -15.28
N MET A 70 -1.11 -13.57 -15.13
CA MET A 70 0.05 -14.39 -14.83
C MET A 70 0.12 -14.77 -13.34
N ARG A 71 0.85 -15.84 -13.03
CA ARG A 71 1.11 -16.29 -11.65
C ARG A 71 2.60 -16.54 -11.47
N TYR A 72 3.12 -16.25 -10.27
CA TYR A 72 4.51 -16.55 -9.97
C TYR A 72 4.75 -18.06 -10.08
N ARG A 73 5.79 -18.46 -10.82
CA ARG A 73 6.20 -19.86 -10.89
C ARG A 73 7.20 -20.23 -9.80
N TRP A 74 8.09 -19.30 -9.47
CA TRP A 74 9.10 -19.42 -8.41
C TRP A 74 9.53 -18.02 -7.95
N ARG A 75 10.14 -17.92 -6.77
CA ARG A 75 10.68 -16.67 -6.22
C ARG A 75 12.07 -16.93 -5.66
N LYS A 76 13.01 -16.02 -5.95
CA LYS A 76 14.37 -16.04 -5.42
C LYS A 76 14.73 -14.64 -4.92
N TRP A 77 15.44 -14.57 -3.80
CA TRP A 77 15.95 -13.33 -3.23
C TRP A 77 17.46 -13.43 -3.13
N ILE A 78 18.15 -12.33 -3.40
CA ILE A 78 19.61 -12.22 -3.30
C ILE A 78 19.95 -10.86 -2.69
N ILE A 79 21.03 -10.81 -1.94
CA ILE A 79 21.60 -9.59 -1.38
C ILE A 79 22.84 -9.28 -2.19
N PHE A 80 22.94 -8.06 -2.70
CA PHE A 80 24.12 -7.56 -3.39
C PHE A 80 24.91 -6.69 -2.43
N ASP A 81 26.20 -6.99 -2.27
CA ASP A 81 27.15 -6.08 -1.62
C ASP A 81 27.61 -5.07 -2.68
N CYS A 82 26.98 -3.91 -2.70
CA CYS A 82 27.28 -2.77 -3.57
C CYS A 82 27.90 -1.61 -2.80
#